data_AF-W4RY98-F1
#
_entry.id   AF-W4RY98-F1
#
_cell.length_a   1.000
_cell.length_b   1.000
_cell.length_c   1.000
_cell.angle_alpha   90.00
_cell.angle_beta   90.00
_cell.angle_gamma   90.00
#
_symmetry.space_group_name_H-M   'P 1'
#
loop_
_entity.id
_entity.type
_entity.pdbx_description
1 polymer ?
#
loop_
_entity_poly.entity_id
_entity_poly.type
_entity_poly.pdbx_seq_one_letter_code
_entity_poly.pdbx_strand_id
1 'polypeptide(L)'
;CWLGSSWVVVIAVLIVRLNRTVFAGAHFDKFYRGTKLTSAKHLARETTDRKLPQITIAAVPVPVDAENTHFSIGGATGTGKSTIFKEMMFGLLQRGDRMVVTDPDGEFLSAFYRPGKDKILNPYDSRTEGWNFFNEMQDDYDFERYAKSIIQPSDSSESEEWNDYGRMLFSRGRPQAVQHQPPADHARRVRLDQPAPR
;
A
#
# COMPACT_ATOMS: atom_id res chain seq x y z
N CYS A 1 57.35 8.61 24.37
CA CYS A 1 56.13 9.39 24.72
C CYS A 1 55.17 9.66 23.55
N TRP A 2 55.15 8.84 22.47
CA TRP A 2 54.24 9.07 21.31
C TRP A 2 53.05 8.08 21.23
N LEU A 3 53.00 7.04 22.07
CA LEU A 3 51.91 6.06 22.08
C LEU A 3 50.65 6.52 22.84
N GLY A 4 50.76 7.47 23.77
CA GLY A 4 49.61 7.95 24.57
C GLY A 4 48.66 8.88 23.80
N SER A 5 49.20 9.66 22.87
CA SER A 5 48.44 10.69 22.13
C SER A 5 47.45 10.09 21.12
N SER A 6 47.75 8.91 20.57
CA SER A 6 46.86 8.22 19.62
C SER A 6 45.60 7.69 20.28
N TRP A 7 45.70 7.15 21.51
CA TRP A 7 44.53 6.66 22.25
C TRP A 7 43.59 7.79 22.67
N VAL A 8 44.11 8.97 23.00
CA VAL A 8 43.28 10.14 23.33
C VAL A 8 42.46 10.60 22.14
N VAL A 9 43.06 10.64 20.93
CA VAL A 9 42.35 10.99 19.70
C VAL A 9 41.30 9.92 19.36
N VAL A 10 41.63 8.64 19.50
CA VAL A 10 40.68 7.54 19.27
C VAL A 10 39.51 7.60 20.25
N ILE A 11 39.77 7.84 21.54
CA ILE A 11 38.74 7.98 22.57
C ILE A 11 37.88 9.22 22.32
N ALA A 12 38.49 10.37 21.97
CA ALA A 12 37.75 11.58 21.64
C ALA A 12 36.86 11.41 20.40
N VAL A 13 37.35 10.76 19.35
CA VAL A 13 36.58 10.42 18.16
C VAL A 13 35.46 9.44 18.48
N LEU A 14 35.70 8.45 19.35
CA LEU A 14 34.68 7.54 19.85
C LEU A 14 33.60 8.29 20.65
N ILE A 15 33.98 9.16 21.58
CA ILE A 15 33.05 9.97 22.37
C ILE A 15 32.21 10.85 21.44
N VAL A 16 32.82 11.55 20.48
CA VAL A 16 32.07 12.41 19.53
C VAL A 16 31.15 11.59 18.62
N ARG A 17 31.57 10.39 18.18
CA ARG A 17 30.72 9.51 17.37
C ARG A 17 29.58 8.87 18.17
N LEU A 18 29.83 8.51 19.43
CA LEU A 18 28.86 7.89 20.32
C LEU A 18 27.90 8.91 20.94
N ASN A 19 28.30 10.19 21.03
CA ASN A 19 27.52 11.26 21.65
C ASN A 19 26.77 12.14 20.64
N ARG A 20 26.46 11.62 19.44
CA ARG A 20 25.56 12.31 18.52
C ARG A 20 24.15 12.30 19.12
N THR A 21 23.69 13.46 19.58
CA THR A 21 22.32 13.66 20.02
C THR A 21 21.38 13.48 18.84
N VAL A 22 20.25 12.83 19.07
CA VAL A 22 19.23 12.62 18.03
C VAL A 22 18.67 13.96 17.56
N PHE A 23 18.50 14.90 18.49
CA PHE A 23 18.10 16.27 18.19
C PHE A 23 19.32 17.11 17.80
N ALA A 24 19.27 17.70 16.61
CA ALA A 24 20.32 18.54 16.05
C ALA A 24 20.28 20.00 16.56
N GLY A 25 19.21 20.40 17.24
CA GLY A 25 19.07 21.74 17.82
C GLY A 25 19.79 21.88 19.15
N ALA A 26 19.54 23.01 19.83
CA ALA A 26 20.11 23.28 21.15
C ALA A 26 19.70 22.21 22.17
N HIS A 27 20.63 21.83 23.04
CA HIS A 27 20.37 20.93 24.15
C HIS A 27 19.27 21.50 25.06
N PHE A 28 18.43 20.64 25.61
CA PHE A 28 17.39 20.99 26.57
C PHE A 28 17.36 19.99 27.71
N ASP A 29 17.11 20.46 28.94
CA ASP A 29 17.11 19.58 30.12
C ASP A 29 15.77 18.88 30.35
N LYS A 30 14.67 19.45 29.85
CA LYS A 30 13.32 18.93 30.06
C LYS A 30 12.46 19.03 28.81
N PHE A 31 11.87 17.90 28.41
CA PHE A 31 10.84 17.83 27.38
C PHE A 31 9.46 17.99 28.00
N TYR A 32 8.64 18.89 27.46
CA TYR A 32 7.30 19.16 28.01
C TYR A 32 6.17 18.46 27.21
N ARG A 33 6.09 18.68 25.90
CA ARG A 33 5.02 18.15 25.02
C ARG A 33 5.39 18.29 23.53
N GLY A 34 4.60 17.68 22.66
CA GLY A 34 4.73 17.76 21.20
C GLY A 34 5.46 16.56 20.60
N THR A 35 5.97 16.71 19.38
CA THR A 35 6.70 15.64 18.69
C THR A 35 8.03 15.39 19.36
N LYS A 36 8.22 14.17 19.86
CA LYS A 36 9.48 13.72 20.45
C LYS A 36 10.34 13.04 19.37
N LEU A 37 11.53 13.58 19.12
CA LEU A 37 12.50 12.94 18.24
C LEU A 37 13.28 11.88 19.02
N THR A 38 13.42 10.68 18.44
CA THR A 38 14.16 9.57 19.06
C THR A 38 15.01 8.85 18.02
N SER A 39 16.00 8.09 18.48
CA SER A 39 16.88 7.32 17.58
C SER A 39 16.09 6.19 16.93
N ALA A 40 16.42 5.83 15.69
CA ALA A 40 15.79 4.71 14.98
C ALA A 40 15.84 3.41 15.81
N LYS A 41 16.95 3.14 16.50
CA LYS A 41 17.11 1.97 17.38
C LYS A 41 16.15 1.99 18.57
N HIS A 42 15.94 3.16 19.17
CA HIS A 42 15.01 3.30 20.28
C HIS A 42 13.57 3.17 19.81
N LEU A 43 13.22 3.82 18.68
CA LEU A 43 11.89 3.71 18.08
C LEU A 43 11.58 2.26 17.73
N ALA A 44 12.48 1.56 17.05
CA ALA A 44 12.30 0.16 16.70
C ALA A 44 12.04 -0.71 17.93
N ARG A 45 12.74 -0.47 19.04
CA ARG A 45 12.51 -1.20 20.29
C ARG A 45 11.13 -0.92 20.90
N GLU A 46 10.63 0.30 20.78
CA GLU A 46 9.30 0.69 21.28
C GLU A 46 8.18 0.13 20.39
N THR A 47 8.40 0.07 19.07
CA THR A 47 7.39 -0.41 18.11
C THR A 47 7.42 -1.90 17.86
N THR A 48 8.46 -2.62 18.31
CA THR A 48 8.55 -4.08 18.14
C THR A 48 7.48 -4.80 18.96
N ASP A 49 6.63 -5.55 18.28
CA ASP A 49 5.77 -6.57 18.86
C ASP A 49 6.48 -7.93 18.81
N ARG A 50 6.47 -8.66 19.93
CA ARG A 50 7.10 -9.99 20.04
C ARG A 50 6.19 -11.14 19.63
N LYS A 51 4.89 -10.88 19.52
CA LYS A 51 3.85 -11.90 19.29
C LYS A 51 3.38 -11.90 17.84
N LEU A 52 3.36 -10.73 17.21
CA LEU A 52 2.79 -10.55 15.87
C LEU A 52 3.88 -10.24 14.84
N PRO A 53 3.81 -10.82 13.64
CA PRO A 53 4.70 -10.47 12.54
C PRO A 53 4.39 -9.05 12.03
N GLN A 54 5.41 -8.21 11.95
CA GLN A 54 5.31 -6.81 11.53
C GLN A 54 6.04 -6.59 10.20
N ILE A 55 5.49 -5.68 9.39
CA ILE A 55 6.26 -5.07 8.30
C ILE A 55 7.22 -4.01 8.86
N THR A 56 8.19 -3.61 8.05
CA THR A 56 9.14 -2.55 8.41
C THR A 56 9.10 -1.41 7.41
N ILE A 57 9.36 -0.20 7.91
CA ILE A 57 9.60 0.99 7.11
C ILE A 57 10.97 1.54 7.54
N ALA A 58 11.93 1.56 6.62
CA ALA A 58 13.30 2.00 6.90
C ALA A 58 13.93 1.24 8.10
N ALA A 59 13.74 -0.08 8.13
CA ALA A 59 14.17 -1.01 9.18
C ALA A 59 13.53 -0.79 10.56
N VAL A 60 12.48 0.04 10.67
CA VAL A 60 11.70 0.21 11.89
C VAL A 60 10.42 -0.61 11.78
N PRO A 61 10.15 -1.54 12.73
CA PRO A 61 8.90 -2.28 12.76
C PRO A 61 7.70 -1.34 12.89
N VAL A 62 6.69 -1.56 12.06
CA VAL A 62 5.45 -0.79 12.07
C VAL A 62 4.50 -1.41 13.10
N PRO A 63 3.97 -0.64 14.06
CA PRO A 63 2.93 -1.12 14.96
C PRO A 63 1.74 -1.70 14.19
N VAL A 64 1.25 -2.87 14.58
CA VAL A 64 0.21 -3.61 13.83
C VAL A 64 -1.09 -2.81 13.72
N ASP A 65 -1.40 -2.03 14.76
CA ASP A 65 -2.54 -1.12 14.81
C ASP A 65 -2.39 0.11 13.89
N ALA A 66 -1.18 0.45 13.46
CA ALA A 66 -0.93 1.52 12.51
C ALA A 66 -0.96 1.06 11.04
N GLU A 67 -0.96 -0.25 10.76
CA GLU A 67 -0.93 -0.75 9.39
C GLU A 67 -2.20 -0.41 8.59
N ASN A 68 -3.35 -0.36 9.28
CA ASN A 68 -4.65 -0.06 8.67
C ASN A 68 -4.98 1.45 8.62
N THR A 69 -4.08 2.33 9.09
CA THR A 69 -4.29 3.79 9.08
C THR A 69 -3.71 4.49 7.85
N HIS A 70 -3.18 3.72 6.90
CA HIS A 70 -2.49 4.18 5.69
C HIS A 70 -1.15 4.88 5.98
N PHE A 71 -0.27 4.90 4.96
CA PHE A 71 1.03 5.55 5.01
C PHE A 71 1.16 6.59 3.90
N SER A 72 1.80 7.71 4.21
CA SER A 72 2.23 8.70 3.23
C SER A 72 3.75 8.79 3.22
N ILE A 73 4.37 8.46 2.09
CA ILE A 73 5.83 8.48 1.90
C ILE A 73 6.19 9.60 0.92
N GLY A 74 6.69 10.71 1.46
CA GLY A 74 7.12 11.88 0.70
C GLY A 74 8.64 11.97 0.56
N GLY A 75 9.11 12.44 -0.60
CA GLY A 75 10.53 12.70 -0.84
C GLY A 75 10.82 13.05 -2.29
N ALA A 76 11.94 13.74 -2.54
CA ALA A 76 12.39 14.07 -3.90
C ALA A 76 12.74 12.82 -4.73
N THR A 77 12.84 12.95 -6.04
CA THR A 77 13.29 11.85 -6.92
C THR A 77 14.70 11.40 -6.49
N GLY A 78 14.93 10.09 -6.46
CA GLY A 78 16.22 9.51 -6.03
C GLY A 78 16.44 9.41 -4.51
N THR A 79 15.49 9.82 -3.66
CA THR A 79 15.62 9.74 -2.18
C THR A 79 15.36 8.35 -1.58
N GLY A 80 15.09 7.34 -2.41
CA GLY A 80 14.89 5.95 -1.95
C GLY A 80 13.45 5.54 -1.65
N LYS A 81 12.44 6.27 -2.14
CA LYS A 81 11.02 5.89 -1.99
C LYS A 81 10.74 4.47 -2.49
N SER A 82 11.22 4.12 -3.68
CA SER A 82 11.07 2.76 -4.23
C SER A 82 11.73 1.69 -3.34
N THR A 83 12.86 2.01 -2.71
CA THR A 83 13.53 1.12 -1.75
C THR A 83 12.64 0.83 -0.54
N ILE A 84 11.98 1.85 0.00
CA ILE A 84 11.03 1.70 1.12
C ILE A 84 9.85 0.82 0.69
N PHE A 85 9.29 1.03 -0.50
CA PHE A 85 8.20 0.19 -1.00
C PHE A 85 8.63 -1.28 -1.16
N LYS A 86 9.83 -1.55 -1.69
CA LYS A 86 10.35 -2.92 -1.79
C LYS A 86 10.51 -3.58 -0.43
N GLU A 87 11.00 -2.86 0.58
CA GLU A 87 11.10 -3.35 1.96
C GLU A 87 9.72 -3.74 2.50
N MET A 88 8.73 -2.85 2.37
CA MET A 88 7.36 -3.10 2.82
C MET A 88 6.74 -4.31 2.08
N MET A 89 6.85 -4.34 0.75
CA MET A 89 6.32 -5.42 -0.08
C MET A 89 6.95 -6.77 0.29
N PHE A 90 8.26 -6.79 0.54
CA PHE A 90 8.94 -8.00 0.98
C PHE A 90 8.38 -8.50 2.32
N GLY A 91 8.19 -7.61 3.30
CA GLY A 91 7.58 -7.96 4.59
C GLY A 91 6.16 -8.51 4.44
N LEU A 92 5.32 -7.85 3.63
CA LEU A 92 3.96 -8.29 3.32
C LEU A 92 3.96 -9.68 2.67
N LEU A 93 4.83 -9.94 1.69
CA LEU A 93 4.95 -11.24 1.03
C LEU A 93 5.40 -12.35 1.98
N GLN A 94 6.34 -12.05 2.88
CA GLN A 94 6.80 -13.00 3.91
C GLN A 94 5.67 -13.36 4.89
N ARG A 95 4.84 -12.38 5.26
CA ARG A 95 3.68 -12.61 6.11
C ARG A 95 2.52 -13.33 5.40
N GLY A 96 2.57 -13.42 4.07
CA GLY A 96 1.54 -14.05 3.25
C GLY A 96 0.40 -13.13 2.86
N ASP A 97 0.59 -11.82 2.98
CA ASP A 97 -0.42 -10.82 2.67
C ASP A 97 -0.62 -10.65 1.15
N ARG A 98 -1.78 -10.08 0.82
CA ARG A 98 -2.15 -9.71 -0.54
C ARG A 98 -1.99 -8.20 -0.72
N MET A 99 -1.54 -7.81 -1.92
CA MET A 99 -1.31 -6.43 -2.28
C MET A 99 -1.78 -6.17 -3.70
N VAL A 100 -2.21 -4.93 -3.95
CA VAL A 100 -2.45 -4.40 -5.29
C VAL A 100 -1.43 -3.29 -5.50
N VAL A 101 -0.64 -3.38 -6.57
CA VAL A 101 0.50 -2.50 -6.79
C VAL A 101 0.33 -1.79 -8.13
N THR A 102 0.34 -0.47 -8.09
CA THR A 102 0.46 0.37 -9.28
C THR A 102 1.93 0.50 -9.64
N ASP A 103 2.36 -0.22 -10.67
CA ASP A 103 3.77 -0.35 -11.05
C ASP A 103 4.00 0.15 -12.48
N PRO A 104 4.13 1.48 -12.70
CA PRO A 104 4.26 2.05 -14.04
C PRO A 104 5.55 1.62 -14.75
N ASP A 105 6.64 1.37 -14.00
CA ASP A 105 7.95 1.02 -14.56
C ASP A 105 8.19 -0.51 -14.61
N GLY A 106 7.30 -1.32 -14.06
CA GLY A 106 7.49 -2.77 -13.93
C GLY A 106 8.60 -3.18 -12.95
N GLU A 107 9.08 -2.25 -12.12
CA GLU A 107 10.19 -2.46 -11.18
C GLU A 107 9.80 -3.46 -10.09
N PHE A 108 8.57 -3.36 -9.57
CA PHE A 108 8.09 -4.24 -8.51
C PHE A 108 7.66 -5.59 -9.06
N LEU A 109 7.03 -5.60 -10.23
CA LEU A 109 6.67 -6.81 -10.95
C LEU A 109 7.91 -7.64 -11.25
N SER A 110 8.97 -7.04 -11.79
CA SER A 110 10.22 -7.77 -12.08
C SER A 110 10.90 -8.33 -10.82
N ALA A 111 10.78 -7.65 -9.68
CA ALA A 111 11.39 -8.07 -8.43
C ALA A 111 10.62 -9.17 -7.68
N PHE A 112 9.27 -9.13 -7.69
CA PHE A 112 8.44 -9.92 -6.78
C PHE A 112 7.42 -10.84 -7.44
N TYR A 113 7.26 -10.78 -8.78
CA TYR A 113 6.26 -11.59 -9.48
C TYR A 113 6.49 -13.10 -9.33
N ARG A 114 5.43 -13.82 -8.95
CA ARG A 114 5.39 -15.28 -8.84
C ARG A 114 4.48 -15.85 -9.93
N PRO A 115 5.04 -16.50 -10.97
CA PRO A 115 4.27 -17.10 -12.05
C PRO A 115 3.20 -18.07 -11.52
N GLY A 116 1.99 -17.99 -12.08
CA GLY A 116 0.87 -18.84 -11.70
C GLY A 116 0.19 -18.49 -10.38
N LYS A 117 0.74 -17.54 -9.60
CA LYS A 117 0.14 -17.07 -8.34
C LYS A 117 -0.31 -15.61 -8.44
N ASP A 118 0.55 -14.75 -8.97
CA ASP A 118 0.28 -13.32 -9.05
C ASP A 118 -0.42 -12.96 -10.37
N LYS A 119 -1.21 -11.89 -10.34
CA LYS A 119 -2.07 -11.45 -11.45
C LYS A 119 -1.55 -10.13 -12.02
N ILE A 120 -1.56 -10.02 -13.34
CA ILE A 120 -1.12 -8.82 -14.07
C ILE A 120 -2.35 -8.22 -14.76
N LEU A 121 -2.51 -6.91 -14.66
CA LEU A 121 -3.49 -6.13 -15.43
C LEU A 121 -2.75 -5.09 -16.25
N ASN A 122 -2.43 -5.44 -17.50
CA ASN A 122 -1.77 -4.57 -18.46
C ASN A 122 -2.20 -4.97 -19.88
N PRO A 123 -2.94 -4.13 -20.63
CA PRO A 123 -3.47 -4.50 -21.94
C PRO A 123 -2.39 -4.82 -23.00
N TYR A 124 -1.13 -4.49 -22.74
CA TYR A 124 -0.01 -4.74 -23.64
C TYR A 124 0.90 -5.89 -23.19
N ASP A 125 0.62 -6.52 -22.04
CA ASP A 125 1.38 -7.66 -21.55
C ASP A 125 0.65 -8.96 -21.89
N SER A 126 1.34 -9.92 -22.52
CA SER A 126 0.75 -11.20 -22.90
C SER A 126 0.30 -12.06 -21.71
N ARG A 127 0.79 -11.76 -20.50
CA ARG A 127 0.44 -12.43 -19.25
C ARG A 127 -0.75 -11.78 -18.55
N THR A 128 -1.33 -10.72 -19.12
CA THR A 128 -2.46 -10.02 -18.51
C THR A 128 -3.67 -10.92 -18.33
N GLU A 129 -4.41 -10.69 -17.26
CA GLU A 129 -5.73 -11.30 -17.10
C GLU A 129 -6.73 -10.66 -18.08
N GLY A 130 -7.64 -11.48 -18.58
CA GLY A 130 -8.78 -11.03 -19.38
C GLY A 130 -9.78 -10.29 -18.50
N TRP A 131 -9.62 -8.98 -18.40
CA TRP A 131 -10.48 -8.14 -17.58
C TRP A 131 -11.35 -7.21 -18.41
N ASN A 132 -12.62 -7.11 -18.02
CA ASN A 132 -13.58 -6.14 -18.50
C ASN A 132 -14.38 -5.65 -17.28
N PHE A 133 -14.76 -4.38 -17.25
CA PHE A 133 -15.57 -3.82 -16.17
C PHE A 133 -16.91 -4.56 -15.98
N PHE A 134 -17.46 -5.19 -17.03
CA PHE A 134 -18.64 -6.05 -16.91
C PHE A 134 -18.42 -7.25 -15.99
N ASN A 135 -17.17 -7.71 -15.80
CA ASN A 135 -16.85 -8.83 -14.91
C ASN A 135 -17.10 -8.50 -13.44
N GLU A 136 -17.19 -7.21 -13.11
CA GLU A 136 -17.36 -6.73 -11.73
C GLU A 136 -18.82 -6.42 -11.36
N MET A 137 -19.73 -6.43 -12.34
CA MET A 137 -21.12 -6.05 -12.15
C MET A 137 -21.94 -7.24 -11.64
N GLN A 138 -22.54 -7.08 -10.46
CA GLN A 138 -23.40 -8.11 -9.85
C GLN A 138 -24.83 -7.60 -9.65
N ASP A 139 -24.97 -6.34 -9.24
CA ASP A 139 -26.25 -5.69 -8.97
C ASP A 139 -26.44 -4.43 -9.82
N ASP A 140 -27.69 -3.94 -9.90
CA ASP A 140 -28.03 -2.77 -10.72
C ASP A 140 -27.26 -1.50 -10.33
N TYR A 141 -26.95 -1.33 -9.03
CA TYR A 141 -26.22 -0.16 -8.54
C TYR A 141 -24.72 -0.20 -8.86
N ASP A 142 -24.18 -1.35 -9.28
CA ASP A 142 -22.77 -1.45 -9.65
C ASP A 142 -22.47 -0.65 -10.92
N PHE A 143 -23.44 -0.51 -11.83
CA PHE A 143 -23.27 0.30 -13.04
C PHE A 143 -22.94 1.76 -12.73
N GLU A 144 -23.66 2.37 -11.78
CA GLU A 144 -23.38 3.74 -11.35
C GLU A 144 -22.06 3.83 -10.58
N ARG A 145 -21.75 2.82 -9.76
CA ARG A 145 -20.53 2.75 -8.98
C ARG A 145 -19.29 2.69 -9.87
N TYR A 146 -19.24 1.76 -10.83
CA TYR A 146 -18.11 1.61 -11.75
C TYR A 146 -18.04 2.72 -12.80
N ALA A 147 -19.17 3.35 -13.16
CA ALA A 147 -19.18 4.54 -14.00
C ALA A 147 -18.32 5.66 -13.40
N LYS A 148 -18.39 5.86 -12.07
CA LYS A 148 -17.56 6.86 -11.36
C LYS A 148 -16.07 6.51 -11.35
N SER A 149 -15.72 5.23 -11.45
CA SER A 149 -14.32 4.79 -11.54
C SER A 149 -13.74 5.00 -12.95
N ILE A 150 -14.56 4.82 -13.99
CA ILE A 150 -14.15 4.97 -15.40
C ILE A 150 -14.14 6.44 -15.81
N ILE A 151 -15.22 7.16 -15.51
CA ILE A 151 -15.37 8.59 -15.77
C ILE A 151 -15.16 9.30 -14.43
N GLN A 152 -13.91 9.67 -14.15
CA GLN A 152 -13.53 10.22 -12.85
C GLN A 152 -14.14 11.62 -12.63
N PRO A 153 -14.36 12.03 -11.37
CA PRO A 153 -14.75 13.39 -11.04
C PRO A 153 -13.73 14.42 -11.55
N SER A 154 -14.23 15.53 -12.07
CA SER A 154 -13.41 16.70 -12.41
C SER A 154 -13.47 17.73 -11.30
N ASP A 155 -12.36 18.45 -11.11
CA ASP A 155 -12.31 19.61 -10.21
C ASP A 155 -13.07 20.83 -10.78
N SER A 156 -13.34 20.86 -12.09
CA SER A 156 -14.07 21.96 -12.73
C SER A 156 -15.56 21.62 -12.86
N SER A 157 -16.43 22.57 -12.52
CA SER A 157 -17.89 22.37 -12.58
C SER A 157 -18.40 22.14 -13.99
N GLU A 158 -17.86 22.85 -14.99
CA GLU A 158 -18.23 22.65 -16.39
C GLU A 158 -17.85 21.25 -16.87
N SER A 159 -16.61 20.81 -16.65
CA SER A 159 -16.18 19.46 -17.03
C SER A 159 -16.93 18.38 -16.26
N GLU A 160 -17.28 18.63 -15.01
CA GLU A 160 -18.04 17.67 -14.22
C GLU A 160 -19.48 17.50 -14.72
N GLU A 161 -20.11 18.55 -15.25
CA GLU A 161 -21.42 18.42 -15.91
C GLU A 161 -21.35 17.46 -17.11
N TRP A 162 -20.31 17.61 -17.95
CA TRP A 162 -20.06 16.69 -19.08
C TRP A 162 -19.77 15.26 -18.61
N ASN A 163 -18.97 15.12 -17.55
CA ASN A 163 -18.68 13.81 -16.95
C ASN A 163 -19.94 13.14 -16.40
N ASP A 164 -20.84 13.90 -15.76
CA ASP A 164 -22.11 13.40 -15.24
C ASP A 164 -23.02 12.90 -16.36
N TYR A 165 -23.15 13.66 -17.46
CA TYR A 165 -23.86 13.16 -18.65
C TYR A 165 -23.20 11.89 -19.20
N GLY A 166 -21.87 11.82 -19.22
CA GLY A 166 -21.11 10.63 -19.59
C GLY A 166 -21.44 9.43 -18.71
N ARG A 167 -21.46 9.60 -17.38
CA ARG A 167 -21.82 8.52 -16.43
C ARG A 167 -23.27 8.09 -16.56
N MET A 168 -24.17 9.03 -16.82
CA MET A 168 -25.58 8.73 -17.07
C MET A 168 -25.73 7.86 -18.33
N LEU A 169 -25.05 8.21 -19.43
CA LEU A 169 -25.08 7.41 -20.66
C LEU A 169 -24.44 6.03 -20.43
N PHE A 170 -23.29 5.98 -19.76
CA PHE A 170 -22.56 4.75 -19.48
C PHE A 170 -23.38 3.76 -18.63
N SER A 171 -23.98 4.24 -17.53
CA SER A 171 -24.79 3.42 -16.62
C SER A 171 -26.10 2.90 -17.24
N ARG A 172 -26.60 3.59 -18.26
CA ARG A 172 -27.78 3.16 -19.05
C ARG A 172 -27.44 2.20 -20.18
N GLY A 173 -26.20 2.17 -20.65
CA GLY A 173 -25.70 1.27 -21.70
C GLY A 173 -25.56 -0.20 -21.28
N ARG A 174 -26.47 -0.70 -20.43
CA ARG A 174 -26.43 -2.08 -19.91
C ARG A 174 -26.67 -3.07 -21.07
N PRO A 175 -25.77 -4.04 -21.30
CA PRO A 175 -26.01 -5.08 -22.29
C PRO A 175 -27.25 -5.88 -21.91
N GLN A 176 -28.13 -6.18 -22.88
CA GLN A 176 -29.33 -7.02 -22.67
C GLN A 176 -28.99 -8.38 -22.06
N ALA A 177 -27.79 -8.91 -22.30
CA ALA A 177 -27.31 -10.16 -21.72
C ALA A 177 -27.20 -10.13 -20.18
N VAL A 178 -26.96 -8.95 -19.57
CA VAL A 178 -26.88 -8.78 -18.12
C VAL A 178 -28.28 -8.61 -17.50
N GLN A 179 -29.24 -8.05 -18.25
CA GLN A 179 -30.63 -7.87 -17.79
C GLN A 179 -31.39 -9.19 -17.56
N HIS A 180 -30.94 -10.30 -18.16
CA HIS A 180 -31.58 -11.61 -18.07
C HIS A 180 -30.90 -12.59 -17.11
N GLN A 181 -29.85 -12.17 -16.40
CA GLN A 181 -29.30 -12.99 -15.31
C GLN A 181 -30.20 -12.86 -14.08
N PRO A 182 -30.70 -13.99 -13.52
CA PRO A 182 -31.48 -13.91 -12.29
C PRO A 182 -30.59 -13.34 -11.18
N PRO A 183 -31.16 -12.52 -10.26
CA PRO A 183 -30.40 -11.93 -9.17
C PRO A 183 -29.65 -13.00 -8.39
N ALA A 184 -28.43 -12.68 -7.93
CA ALA A 184 -27.51 -13.64 -7.29
C ALA A 184 -28.14 -14.39 -6.09
N ASP A 185 -29.15 -13.79 -5.43
CA ASP A 185 -29.92 -14.42 -4.35
C ASP A 185 -30.72 -15.64 -4.81
N HIS A 186 -31.16 -15.67 -6.07
CA HIS A 186 -31.85 -16.82 -6.66
C HIS A 186 -30.90 -18.01 -6.88
N ALA A 187 -29.67 -17.75 -7.34
CA ALA A 187 -28.64 -18.78 -7.51
C ALA A 187 -28.13 -19.34 -6.18
N ARG A 188 -28.20 -18.56 -5.08
CA ARG A 188 -27.90 -19.02 -3.72
C ARG A 188 -29.02 -19.90 -3.15
N ARG A 189 -30.30 -19.53 -3.31
CA ARG A 189 -31.44 -20.35 -2.87
C ARG A 189 -31.51 -21.69 -3.60
N VAL A 190 -31.33 -21.71 -4.92
CA VAL A 190 -31.34 -22.95 -5.71
C VAL A 190 -30.23 -23.92 -5.28
N ARG A 191 -29.10 -23.41 -4.75
CA ARG A 191 -27.99 -24.24 -4.26
C ARG A 191 -28.21 -24.78 -2.84
N LEU A 192 -29.08 -24.17 -2.05
CA LEU A 192 -29.44 -24.61 -0.69
C LEU A 192 -30.62 -25.61 -0.70
N ASP A 193 -31.47 -25.57 -1.73
CA ASP A 193 -32.64 -26.44 -1.87
C ASP A 193 -32.35 -27.78 -2.59
N GLN A 194 -31.10 -28.04 -3.00
CA GLN A 194 -30.72 -29.32 -3.59
C GLN A 194 -30.41 -30.36 -2.49
N PRO A 195 -31.10 -31.51 -2.45
CA PRO A 195 -30.73 -32.58 -1.53
C PRO A 195 -29.34 -33.10 -1.87
N ALA A 196 -28.51 -33.32 -0.83
CA ALA A 196 -27.15 -33.81 -0.98
C ALA A 196 -27.11 -35.11 -1.81
N PRO A 197 -26.12 -35.28 -2.70
CA PRO A 197 -25.99 -36.50 -3.48
C PRO A 197 -25.83 -37.71 -2.55
N ARG A 198 -26.58 -38.78 -2.84
CA ARG A 198 -26.53 -40.07 -2.13
C ARG A 198 -25.21 -40.79 -2.35
#